data_AF-A0AAD7SXT6-F1
#
_entry.id   AF-A0AAD7SXT6-F1
#
_cell.length_a   1.000
_cell.length_b   1.000
_cell.length_c   1.000
_cell.angle_alpha   90.00
_cell.angle_beta   90.00
_cell.angle_gamma   90.00
#
_symmetry.space_group_name_H-M   'P 1'
#
loop_
_entity.id
_entity.type
_entity.pdbx_description
1 polymer ?
#
loop_
_entity_poly.entity_id
_entity_poly.type
_entity_poly.pdbx_seq_one_letter_code
_entity_poly.pdbx_strand_id
1 'polypeptide(L)'
;MGVHTWLWVSLLLQAECELLEPSCRLLDMLVPQTVYKEGDVVIGGLFPVHYQAPAPDLHFRQRARPSPCHDFSFSTYRWLQTMIFAVEEINRNSQLLPNLTLGYALADTCLAEGTTLGAALSLVTGKDLVVTGSGCGHAPWCLSSSETLAPRRPL
;
A
#
# COMPACT_ATOMS: atom_id res chain seq x y z
N MET A 1 19.30 -0.85 58.84
CA MET A 1 19.78 -1.14 57.48
C MET A 1 18.66 -1.78 56.68
N GLY A 2 17.73 -1.02 56.11
CA GLY A 2 16.57 -1.65 55.48
C GLY A 2 15.57 -0.72 54.82
N VAL A 3 15.91 0.55 54.60
CA VAL A 3 15.10 1.52 53.85
C VAL A 3 15.75 1.90 52.52
N HIS A 4 17.08 1.79 52.42
CA HIS A 4 17.77 1.98 51.15
C HIS A 4 17.40 0.92 50.12
N THR A 5 17.32 -0.35 50.51
CA THR A 5 17.00 -1.45 49.58
C THR A 5 15.62 -1.29 48.94
N TRP A 6 14.64 -0.70 49.64
CA TRP A 6 13.31 -0.46 49.08
C TRP A 6 13.30 0.67 48.05
N LEU A 7 14.11 1.72 48.23
CA LEU A 7 14.27 2.79 47.24
C LEU A 7 14.89 2.28 45.93
N TRP A 8 15.82 1.32 46.01
CA TRP A 8 16.40 0.67 44.82
C TRP A 8 15.40 -0.26 44.11
N VAL A 9 14.52 -0.93 44.86
CA VAL A 9 13.45 -1.79 44.28
C VAL A 9 12.34 -0.95 43.63
N SER A 10 12.01 0.22 44.19
CA SER A 10 11.04 1.14 43.58
C SER A 10 11.55 1.81 42.30
N LEU A 11 12.87 1.98 42.15
CA LEU A 11 13.47 2.55 40.94
C LEU A 11 13.44 1.57 39.75
N LEU A 12 13.34 0.27 40.01
CA LEU A 12 13.22 -0.79 38.99
C LEU A 12 11.79 -0.95 38.45
N LEU A 13 10.81 -0.22 38.98
CA LEU A 13 9.46 -0.15 38.41
C LEU A 13 9.30 1.06 37.47
N GLN A 14 10.36 1.44 36.76
CA GLN A 14 10.21 2.23 35.56
C GLN A 14 9.61 1.31 34.52
N ALA A 15 8.36 1.59 34.15
CA ALA A 15 7.70 0.95 33.04
C ALA A 15 8.62 1.06 31.82
N GLU A 16 9.24 -0.05 31.45
CA GLU A 16 9.91 -0.20 30.18
C GLU A 16 8.81 -0.14 29.14
N CYS A 17 8.57 1.07 28.61
CA CYS A 17 7.91 1.21 27.34
C CYS A 17 8.91 0.67 26.32
N GLU A 18 8.88 -0.64 26.10
CA GLU A 18 9.59 -1.20 24.97
C GLU A 18 9.06 -0.49 23.72
N LEU A 19 9.96 0.20 23.02
CA LEU A 19 9.76 0.63 21.65
C LEU A 19 9.69 -0.65 20.82
N LEU A 20 8.54 -1.33 20.86
CA LEU A 20 8.21 -2.33 19.86
C LEU A 20 8.09 -1.56 18.56
N GLU A 21 9.15 -1.57 17.75
CA GLU A 21 9.14 -1.10 16.36
C GLU A 21 7.86 -1.63 15.71
N PRO A 22 6.81 -0.80 15.56
CA PRO A 22 5.57 -1.30 15.02
C PRO A 22 5.83 -1.47 13.55
N SER A 23 6.09 -2.72 13.13
CA SER A 23 6.14 -3.09 11.73
C SER A 23 4.73 -2.95 11.16
N CYS A 24 4.38 -1.73 10.80
CA CYS A 24 3.14 -1.45 10.13
C CYS A 24 3.31 -1.89 8.68
N ARG A 25 2.53 -2.91 8.30
CA ARG A 25 2.40 -3.32 6.91
C ARG A 25 1.18 -2.63 6.34
N LEU A 26 1.32 -2.03 5.16
CA LEU A 26 0.16 -1.67 4.36
C LEU A 26 -0.62 -2.98 4.13
N LEU A 27 -1.81 -3.06 4.72
CA LEU A 27 -2.55 -4.31 4.85
C LEU A 27 -3.16 -4.81 3.52
N ASP A 28 -3.09 -4.01 2.46
CA ASP A 28 -3.42 -4.40 1.08
C ASP A 28 -3.03 -3.25 0.15
N MET A 29 -2.42 -3.53 -1.00
CA MET A 29 -2.62 -2.63 -2.14
C MET A 29 -3.94 -2.93 -2.77
N LEU A 30 -4.68 -1.85 -3.00
CA LEU A 30 -6.00 -1.89 -3.60
C LEU A 30 -5.96 -2.13 -5.11
N VAL A 31 -4.81 -2.46 -5.71
CA VAL A 31 -4.70 -2.64 -7.16
C VAL A 31 -4.01 -3.97 -7.49
N PRO A 32 -4.78 -5.05 -7.67
CA PRO A 32 -4.24 -6.37 -7.97
C PRO A 32 -3.66 -6.52 -9.38
N GLN A 33 -3.71 -5.48 -10.23
CA GLN A 33 -3.38 -5.58 -11.65
C GLN A 33 -2.56 -4.37 -12.12
N THR A 34 -1.30 -4.32 -11.68
CA THR A 34 -0.35 -3.28 -12.10
C THR A 34 0.77 -3.85 -12.96
N VAL A 35 1.06 -3.21 -14.09
CA VAL A 35 2.29 -3.44 -14.87
C VAL A 35 3.32 -2.42 -14.41
N TYR A 36 4.48 -2.90 -13.94
CA TYR A 36 5.51 -2.05 -13.35
C TYR A 36 6.86 -2.21 -14.05
N LYS A 37 7.58 -1.09 -14.19
CA LYS A 37 8.98 -1.03 -14.59
C LYS A 37 9.65 0.10 -13.83
N GLU A 38 10.78 -0.21 -13.21
CA GLU A 38 11.60 0.76 -12.49
C GLU A 38 12.25 1.78 -13.45
N GLY A 39 12.54 2.97 -12.92
CA GLY A 39 13.35 4.00 -13.54
C GLY A 39 13.57 5.17 -12.58
N ASP A 40 14.51 6.06 -12.90
CA ASP A 40 14.81 7.26 -12.11
C ASP A 40 13.56 8.16 -11.94
N VAL A 41 12.68 8.16 -12.94
CA VAL A 41 11.36 8.80 -12.88
C VAL A 41 10.30 7.79 -13.33
N VAL A 42 9.34 7.49 -12.46
CA VAL A 42 8.24 6.56 -12.76
C VAL A 42 7.00 7.33 -13.19
N ILE A 43 6.48 7.02 -14.39
CA ILE A 43 5.23 7.61 -14.88
C ILE A 43 4.05 6.70 -14.52
N GLY A 44 3.10 7.22 -13.74
CA GLY A 44 1.85 6.54 -13.41
C GLY A 44 0.85 6.57 -14.56
N GLY A 45 0.15 5.46 -14.81
CA GLY A 45 -0.88 5.35 -15.84
C GLY A 45 -2.10 4.59 -15.36
N LEU A 46 -3.29 5.08 -15.73
CA LEU A 46 -4.59 4.46 -15.42
C LEU A 46 -5.28 4.12 -16.74
N PHE A 47 -5.58 2.84 -16.97
CA PHE A 47 -6.17 2.37 -18.22
C PHE A 47 -7.40 1.50 -17.95
N PRO A 48 -8.48 1.59 -18.74
CA PRO A 48 -9.62 0.69 -18.64
C PRO A 48 -9.38 -0.56 -19.49
N VAL A 49 -8.45 -1.42 -19.07
CA VAL A 49 -8.10 -2.65 -19.80
C VAL A 49 -9.29 -3.62 -19.77
N HIS A 50 -10.02 -3.64 -18.66
CA HIS A 50 -11.29 -4.30 -18.51
C HIS A 50 -12.44 -3.29 -18.39
N TYR A 51 -13.63 -3.65 -18.87
CA TYR A 51 -14.82 -2.80 -18.78
C TYR A 51 -15.75 -3.14 -17.63
N GLN A 52 -15.56 -4.30 -16.99
CA GLN A 52 -16.43 -4.74 -15.92
C GLN A 52 -15.60 -5.11 -14.69
N ALA A 53 -15.79 -4.36 -13.60
CA ALA A 53 -15.28 -4.72 -12.30
C ALA A 53 -16.07 -5.89 -11.69
N PRO A 54 -15.44 -6.68 -10.81
CA PRO A 54 -16.13 -7.75 -10.11
C PRO A 54 -17.28 -7.20 -9.24
N ALA A 55 -18.35 -7.98 -9.12
CA ALA A 55 -19.49 -7.60 -8.30
C ALA A 55 -19.08 -7.46 -6.82
N PRO A 56 -19.47 -6.36 -6.14
CA PRO A 56 -19.11 -6.17 -4.74
C PRO A 56 -19.84 -7.18 -3.84
N ASP A 57 -19.14 -7.70 -2.83
CA ASP A 57 -19.78 -8.47 -1.76
C ASP A 57 -20.52 -7.52 -0.82
N LEU A 58 -21.85 -7.49 -0.94
CA LEU A 58 -22.74 -6.65 -0.14
C LEU A 58 -23.11 -7.27 1.22
N HIS A 59 -22.57 -8.44 1.57
CA HIS A 59 -22.84 -9.06 2.86
C HIS A 59 -21.95 -8.53 3.97
N PHE A 60 -20.79 -7.94 3.64
CA PHE A 60 -19.85 -7.33 4.59
C PHE A 60 -19.45 -8.23 5.77
N ARG A 61 -19.60 -9.56 5.64
CA ARG A 61 -19.27 -10.54 6.70
C ARG A 61 -17.78 -10.84 6.77
N GLN A 62 -17.06 -10.52 5.71
CA GLN A 62 -15.64 -10.74 5.57
C GLN A 62 -15.06 -9.62 4.71
N ARG A 63 -13.73 -9.42 4.80
CA ARG A 63 -13.04 -8.52 3.89
C ARG A 63 -13.24 -9.02 2.45
N ALA A 64 -13.59 -8.11 1.54
CA ALA A 64 -13.69 -8.41 0.12
C ALA A 64 -12.35 -8.98 -0.38
N ARG A 65 -12.39 -10.13 -1.03
CA ARG A 65 -11.20 -10.71 -1.65
C ARG A 65 -10.98 -10.07 -3.03
N PRO A 66 -9.72 -9.84 -3.43
CA PRO A 66 -9.43 -9.46 -4.81
C PRO A 66 -10.08 -10.45 -5.77
N SER A 67 -10.85 -9.92 -6.70
CA SER A 67 -11.50 -10.69 -7.77
C SER A 67 -11.07 -10.10 -9.11
N PRO A 68 -10.91 -10.93 -10.14
CA PRO A 68 -10.46 -10.46 -11.44
C PRO A 68 -11.54 -9.61 -12.10
N CYS A 69 -11.12 -8.59 -12.83
CA CYS A 69 -12.00 -7.85 -13.72
C CYS A 69 -12.38 -8.70 -14.94
N HIS A 70 -13.45 -8.31 -15.61
CA HIS A 70 -14.07 -9.02 -16.73
C HIS A 70 -14.16 -8.09 -17.95
N ASP A 71 -14.46 -8.67 -19.12
CA ASP A 71 -14.59 -7.94 -20.39
C ASP A 71 -13.31 -7.20 -20.81
N PHE A 72 -12.27 -7.98 -21.12
CA PHE A 72 -10.99 -7.47 -21.61
C PHE A 72 -11.15 -6.77 -22.97
N SER A 73 -10.53 -5.59 -23.11
CA SER A 73 -10.56 -4.79 -24.33
C SER A 73 -9.18 -4.66 -24.96
N PHE A 74 -9.03 -5.28 -26.14
CA PHE A 74 -7.81 -5.16 -26.94
C PHE A 74 -7.50 -3.70 -27.34
N SER A 75 -8.55 -2.89 -27.53
CA SER A 75 -8.38 -1.51 -27.98
C SER A 75 -7.81 -0.60 -26.89
N THR A 76 -8.27 -0.75 -25.65
CA THR A 76 -7.75 0.01 -24.50
C THR A 76 -6.42 -0.57 -24.01
N TYR A 77 -6.23 -1.89 -24.12
CA TYR A 77 -4.92 -2.51 -23.89
C TYR A 77 -3.86 -1.95 -24.84
N ARG A 78 -4.20 -1.65 -26.10
CA ARG A 78 -3.29 -0.98 -27.04
C ARG A 78 -2.87 0.42 -26.56
N TRP A 79 -3.73 1.15 -25.84
CA TRP A 79 -3.35 2.44 -25.24
C TRP A 79 -2.30 2.25 -24.15
N LEU A 80 -2.48 1.25 -23.28
CA LEU A 80 -1.49 0.87 -22.27
C LEU A 80 -0.15 0.51 -22.94
N GLN A 81 -0.17 -0.32 -23.98
CA GLN A 81 1.03 -0.68 -24.74
C GLN A 81 1.67 0.52 -25.44
N THR A 82 0.89 1.51 -25.86
CA THR A 82 1.42 2.75 -26.47
C THR A 82 2.23 3.54 -25.46
N MET A 83 1.79 3.61 -24.19
CA MET A 83 2.57 4.24 -23.13
C MET A 83 3.87 3.48 -22.84
N ILE A 84 3.82 2.15 -22.77
CA ILE A 84 5.03 1.31 -22.61
C ILE A 84 6.02 1.59 -23.75
N PHE A 85 5.53 1.52 -24.99
CA PHE A 85 6.34 1.77 -26.17
C PHE A 85 6.97 3.16 -26.16
N ALA A 86 6.19 4.20 -25.83
CA ALA A 86 6.70 5.56 -25.74
C ALA A 86 7.82 5.71 -24.69
N VAL A 87 7.66 5.10 -23.51
CA VAL A 87 8.71 5.08 -22.49
C VAL A 87 9.98 4.40 -23.00
N GLU A 88 9.84 3.26 -23.69
CA GLU A 88 10.99 2.54 -24.24
C GLU A 88 11.72 3.34 -25.33
N GLU A 89 10.99 4.01 -26.21
CA GLU A 89 11.59 4.86 -27.26
C GLU A 89 12.29 6.08 -26.67
N ILE A 90 11.73 6.71 -25.62
CA ILE A 90 12.39 7.82 -24.94
C ILE A 90 13.70 7.35 -24.30
N ASN A 91 13.69 6.21 -23.60
CA ASN A 91 14.89 5.66 -22.97
C ASN A 91 15.97 5.24 -23.97
N ARG A 92 15.60 4.89 -25.22
CA ARG A 92 16.55 4.57 -26.29
C ARG A 92 17.24 5.81 -26.89
N ASN A 93 16.62 6.99 -26.76
CA ASN A 93 17.17 8.22 -27.32
C ASN A 93 17.88 9.05 -26.24
N SER A 94 19.21 8.97 -26.21
CA SER A 94 20.06 9.70 -25.26
C SER A 94 20.00 11.23 -25.39
N GLN A 95 19.40 11.77 -26.45
CA GLN A 95 19.19 13.20 -26.61
C GLN A 95 17.96 13.74 -25.86
N LEU A 96 16.98 12.89 -25.54
CA LEU A 96 15.73 13.33 -24.89
C LEU A 96 15.88 13.47 -23.38
N LEU A 97 16.43 12.43 -22.73
CA LEU A 97 16.64 12.39 -21.28
C LEU A 97 18.06 11.87 -20.97
N PRO A 98 19.09 12.72 -21.10
CA PRO A 98 20.45 12.30 -20.82
C PRO A 98 20.61 11.98 -19.33
N ASN A 99 21.17 10.80 -19.03
CA ASN A 99 21.42 10.29 -17.67
C ASN A 99 20.17 10.05 -16.80
N LEU A 100 19.00 9.91 -17.41
CA LEU A 100 17.77 9.54 -16.71
C LEU A 100 17.07 8.41 -17.45
N THR A 101 16.46 7.52 -16.69
CA THR A 101 15.61 6.43 -17.17
C THR A 101 14.18 6.66 -16.73
N LEU A 102 13.25 6.48 -17.65
CA LEU A 102 11.83 6.46 -17.36
C LEU A 102 11.37 5.04 -17.02
N GLY A 103 10.70 4.90 -15.89
CA GLY A 103 9.91 3.75 -15.51
C GLY A 103 8.42 4.00 -15.72
N TYR A 104 7.59 3.01 -15.39
CA TYR A 104 6.14 3.16 -15.39
C TYR A 104 5.46 2.30 -14.31
N ALA A 105 4.30 2.77 -13.85
CA ALA A 105 3.39 2.03 -12.98
C ALA A 105 1.97 2.16 -13.54
N LEU A 106 1.49 1.11 -14.20
CA LEU A 106 0.26 1.13 -14.99
C LEU A 106 -0.80 0.27 -14.30
N ALA A 107 -1.95 0.83 -13.95
CA ALA A 107 -3.03 0.12 -13.31
C ALA A 107 -4.23 -0.05 -14.24
N ASP A 108 -4.86 -1.22 -14.17
CA ASP A 108 -6.20 -1.40 -14.72
C ASP A 108 -7.26 -0.80 -13.76
N THR A 109 -8.10 0.07 -14.31
CA THR A 109 -9.19 0.74 -13.60
C THR A 109 -10.47 -0.09 -13.55
N CYS A 110 -10.61 -1.06 -14.46
CA CYS A 110 -11.81 -1.88 -14.63
C CYS A 110 -13.12 -1.07 -14.77
N LEU A 111 -13.02 0.21 -15.18
CA LEU A 111 -14.09 1.20 -15.14
C LEU A 111 -14.85 1.31 -13.80
N ALA A 112 -14.18 1.02 -12.67
CA ALA A 112 -14.76 1.18 -11.34
C ALA A 112 -14.12 2.33 -10.57
N GLU A 113 -14.94 3.14 -9.89
CA GLU A 113 -14.47 4.33 -9.17
C GLU A 113 -13.55 3.95 -8.00
N GLY A 114 -13.91 2.91 -7.24
CA GLY A 114 -13.12 2.45 -6.09
C GLY A 114 -11.73 1.97 -6.50
N THR A 115 -11.64 1.18 -7.56
CA THR A 115 -10.36 0.70 -8.13
C THR A 115 -9.53 1.86 -8.67
N THR A 116 -10.17 2.78 -9.40
CA THR A 116 -9.51 3.96 -9.98
C THR A 116 -8.94 4.87 -8.90
N LEU A 117 -9.70 5.15 -7.85
CA LEU A 117 -9.26 5.97 -6.72
C LEU A 117 -8.13 5.28 -5.94
N GLY A 118 -8.26 3.98 -5.67
CA GLY A 118 -7.22 3.19 -5.02
C GLY A 118 -5.90 3.22 -5.80
N ALA A 119 -5.97 3.08 -7.12
CA ALA A 119 -4.82 3.16 -8.00
C ALA A 119 -4.20 4.56 -8.05
N ALA A 120 -5.01 5.60 -8.20
CA ALA A 120 -4.53 6.98 -8.19
C ALA A 120 -3.83 7.32 -6.86
N LEU A 121 -4.41 6.91 -5.72
CA LEU A 121 -3.80 7.13 -4.41
C LEU A 121 -2.48 6.36 -4.27
N SER A 122 -2.40 5.13 -4.78
CA SER A 122 -1.16 4.36 -4.80
C SER A 122 -0.06 5.08 -5.59
N LEU A 123 -0.40 5.63 -6.76
CA LEU A 123 0.55 6.37 -7.61
C LEU A 123 1.03 7.67 -6.95
N VAL A 124 0.14 8.43 -6.32
CA VAL A 124 0.48 9.74 -5.73
C VAL A 124 1.25 9.60 -4.42
N THR A 125 0.96 8.56 -3.63
CA THR A 125 1.62 8.39 -2.32
C THR A 125 3.03 7.82 -2.43
N GLY A 126 3.45 7.33 -3.61
CA GLY A 126 4.78 6.75 -3.82
C GLY A 126 5.07 5.55 -2.91
N LYS A 127 4.04 5.00 -2.25
CA LYS A 127 4.17 3.80 -1.44
C LYS A 127 4.22 2.63 -2.40
N ASP A 128 5.41 2.04 -2.48
CA ASP A 128 5.60 0.76 -3.14
C ASP A 128 4.51 -0.22 -2.71
N LEU A 129 4.24 -1.14 -3.63
CA LEU A 129 3.44 -2.33 -3.44
C LEU A 129 3.94 -3.23 -2.27
N VAL A 130 4.94 -2.80 -1.50
CA VAL A 130 5.30 -3.31 -0.19
C VAL A 130 5.89 -2.15 0.62
N VAL A 131 5.19 -1.69 1.66
CA VAL A 131 5.77 -0.77 2.65
C VAL A 131 6.67 -1.58 3.58
N THR A 132 7.98 -1.54 3.36
CA THR A 132 8.97 -2.01 4.33
C THR A 132 9.25 -0.91 5.36
N GLY A 133 8.47 -0.93 6.44
CA GLY A 133 8.97 -0.75 7.81
C GLY A 133 9.72 0.51 8.23
N SER A 134 9.62 1.65 7.55
CA SER A 134 10.14 2.94 8.10
C SER A 134 9.21 4.15 7.91
N GLY A 135 8.06 3.96 7.26
CA GLY A 135 7.14 5.03 6.88
C GLY A 135 5.82 5.09 7.67
N CYS A 136 5.79 4.50 8.87
CA CYS A 136 4.61 4.60 9.73
C CYS A 136 4.94 5.51 10.90
N GLY A 137 4.18 6.61 11.02
CA GLY A 137 4.36 7.57 12.10
C GLY A 137 4.33 6.84 13.45
N HIS A 138 5.32 7.13 14.29
CA HIS A 138 5.41 6.57 15.64
C HIS A 138 4.14 6.93 16.42
N ALA A 139 3.23 5.98 16.56
CA ALA A 139 2.17 6.06 17.56
C ALA A 139 2.68 5.34 18.81
N PRO A 140 2.97 6.05 19.92
CA PRO A 140 3.29 5.37 21.17
C PRO A 140 2.02 4.71 21.70
N TRP A 141 1.93 3.39 21.64
CA TRP A 141 0.91 2.62 22.35
C TRP A 141 1.43 2.31 23.76
N CYS A 142 1.09 3.16 24.73
CA CYS A 142 1.25 2.80 26.14
C CYS A 142 0.05 1.93 26.55
N LEU A 143 0.21 0.61 26.60
CA LEU A 143 -0.75 -0.28 27.25
C LEU A 143 -0.66 -0.07 28.77
N SER A 144 -1.60 0.65 29.37
CA SER A 144 -1.75 0.62 30.83
C SER A 144 -2.27 -0.76 31.23
N SER A 145 -1.58 -1.42 32.15
CA SER A 145 -1.81 -2.81 32.59
C SER A 145 -3.11 -3.05 33.39
N SER A 146 -4.22 -2.36 33.11
CA SER A 146 -5.46 -2.53 33.89
C SER A 146 -6.76 -2.76 33.11
N GLU A 147 -6.77 -2.95 31.79
CA GLU A 147 -8.02 -3.34 31.11
C GLU A 147 -8.12 -4.85 30.96
N THR A 148 -8.84 -5.45 31.91
CA THR A 148 -9.30 -6.83 31.86
C THR A 148 -10.12 -7.02 30.58
N LEU A 149 -9.62 -7.84 29.66
CA LEU A 149 -10.27 -8.18 28.40
C LEU A 149 -11.60 -8.90 28.67
N ALA A 150 -12.71 -8.17 28.71
CA ALA A 150 -14.04 -8.76 28.63
C ALA A 150 -14.29 -9.20 27.18
N PRO A 151 -14.73 -10.44 26.93
CA PRO A 151 -15.06 -10.88 25.57
C PRO A 151 -16.36 -10.19 25.13
N ARG A 152 -16.30 -9.36 24.09
CA ARG A 152 -17.50 -8.88 23.40
C ARG A 152 -18.21 -10.09 22.79
N ARG A 153 -19.40 -10.44 23.32
CA ARG A 153 -20.35 -11.30 22.62
C ARG A 153 -20.82 -10.59 21.33
N PRO A 154 -21.01 -11.33 20.22
CA PRO A 154 -21.76 -10.80 19.08
C PRO A 154 -23.25 -10.72 19.45
N LEU A 155 -23.89 -9.62 19.04
CA LEU A 155 -25.35 -9.55 18.89
C LEU A 155 -25.77 -10.36 17.66
#